data_AF-A0A926Q2N6-F1
#
_entry.id   AF-A0A926Q2N6-F1
#
_cell.length_a   1.000
_cell.length_b   1.000
_cell.length_c   1.000
_cell.angle_alpha   90.00
_cell.angle_beta   90.00
_cell.angle_gamma   90.00
#
_symmetry.space_group_name_H-M   'P 1'
#
loop_
_entity.id
_entity.type
_entity.pdbx_description
1 polymer ?
#
loop_
_entity_poly.entity_id
_entity_poly.type
_entity_poly.pdbx_seq_one_letter_code
_entity_poly.pdbx_strand_id
1 'polypeptide(L)'
;MIVKEKKEVRPFIGILLFVISIVLFITTCPIGLLYGLLHTTIRKSVKGLGEYTLKIAISIDQLGNVVMQHILNLLLIKKGGYKFGNRDETISSAIGKNIQLETLSGFGKFIDRMLNFIDPDHSLNSIDYFIEPVEKAYK
;
A
#
# COMPACT_ATOMS: atom_id res chain seq x y z
N MET A 1 -20.92 -16.53 -8.84
CA MET A 1 -19.53 -16.33 -8.40
C MET A 1 -18.62 -16.68 -9.56
N ILE A 2 -17.84 -15.73 -10.10
CA ILE A 2 -16.84 -16.05 -11.12
C ILE A 2 -15.65 -16.63 -10.38
N VAL A 3 -15.45 -17.94 -10.47
CA VAL A 3 -14.22 -18.58 -9.99
C VAL A 3 -13.10 -18.09 -10.90
N LYS A 4 -12.30 -17.11 -10.43
CA LYS A 4 -11.08 -16.71 -11.13
C LYS A 4 -10.19 -17.95 -11.18
N GLU A 5 -9.95 -18.50 -12.38
CA GLU A 5 -8.99 -19.58 -12.58
C GLU A 5 -7.66 -19.21 -11.94
N LYS A 6 -7.12 -20.13 -11.13
CA LYS A 6 -5.79 -19.99 -10.55
C LYS A 6 -4.79 -20.12 -11.70
N LYS A 7 -4.33 -18.99 -12.23
CA LYS A 7 -3.28 -18.96 -13.24
C LYS A 7 -2.02 -19.58 -12.64
N GLU A 8 -1.57 -20.72 -13.18
CA GLU A 8 -0.31 -21.32 -12.75
C GLU A 8 0.85 -20.39 -13.08
N VAL A 9 1.61 -20.01 -12.05
CA VAL A 9 2.76 -19.12 -12.20
C VAL A 9 3.98 -19.99 -12.46
N ARG A 10 4.55 -19.89 -13.66
CA ARG A 10 5.86 -20.50 -13.95
C ARG A 10 6.93 -19.72 -13.17
N PRO A 11 7.69 -20.34 -12.25
CA PRO A 11 8.60 -19.61 -11.35
C PRO A 11 9.60 -18.72 -12.09
N PHE A 12 10.15 -19.22 -13.20
CA PHE A 12 11.09 -18.48 -14.04
C PHE A 12 10.47 -17.19 -14.62
N ILE A 13 9.22 -17.25 -15.08
CA ILE A 13 8.51 -16.07 -15.61
C ILE A 13 8.34 -15.03 -14.49
N GLY A 14 8.04 -15.47 -13.26
CA GLY A 14 7.93 -14.56 -12.12
C GLY A 14 9.23 -13.81 -11.82
N ILE A 15 10.35 -14.53 -11.77
CA ILE A 15 11.69 -13.93 -11.54
C ILE A 15 12.06 -12.98 -12.68
N LEU A 16 11.82 -13.38 -13.93
CA LEU A 16 12.10 -12.56 -15.09
C LEU A 16 11.30 -11.25 -15.07
N LEU A 17 9.99 -11.34 -14.80
CA LEU A 17 9.12 -10.16 -14.68
C LEU A 17 9.56 -9.24 -13.54
N PHE A 18 10.01 -9.80 -12.42
CA PHE A 18 10.54 -9.02 -11.31
C PHE A 18 11.79 -8.21 -11.71
N VAL A 19 12.77 -8.84 -12.36
CA VAL A 19 13.98 -8.15 -12.83
C VAL A 19 13.64 -7.06 -13.84
N ILE A 20 12.77 -7.36 -14.82
CA ILE A 20 12.30 -6.38 -15.81
C ILE A 20 11.59 -5.21 -15.12
N SER A 21 10.73 -5.48 -14.13
CA SER A 21 10.00 -4.44 -13.40
C SER A 21 10.93 -3.48 -12.65
N ILE A 22 12.02 -3.97 -12.07
CA ILE A 22 13.03 -3.13 -11.40
C ILE A 22 13.73 -2.24 -12.42
N VAL A 23 14.19 -2.81 -13.55
CA VAL A 23 14.87 -2.04 -14.60
C VAL A 23 13.96 -0.94 -15.14
N LEU A 24 12.70 -1.26 -15.44
CA LEU A 24 11.71 -0.29 -15.89
C LEU A 24 11.44 0.77 -14.84
N PHE A 25 11.30 0.38 -13.57
CA PHE A 25 11.06 1.34 -12.49
C PHE A 25 12.23 2.31 -12.36
N ILE A 26 13.47 1.84 -12.28
CA ILE A 26 14.66 2.71 -12.12
C ILE A 26 14.81 3.68 -13.31
N THR A 27 14.55 3.22 -14.53
CA THR A 27 14.72 4.02 -15.75
C THR A 27 13.57 5.00 -15.99
N THR A 28 12.33 4.63 -15.67
CA THR A 28 11.13 5.44 -15.99
C THR A 28 10.59 6.25 -14.81
N CYS A 29 10.79 5.81 -13.57
CA CYS A 29 10.26 6.49 -12.38
C CYS A 29 10.77 7.95 -12.26
N PRO A 30 12.07 8.27 -12.45
CA PRO A 30 12.52 9.66 -12.36
C PRO A 30 11.82 10.57 -13.38
N ILE A 31 11.62 10.08 -14.60
CA ILE A 31 10.94 10.81 -15.68
C ILE A 31 9.46 11.01 -15.33
N GLY A 32 8.78 9.94 -14.89
CA GLY A 32 7.37 9.97 -14.50
C GLY A 32 7.10 10.87 -13.30
N LEU A 33 7.96 10.83 -12.28
CA LEU A 33 7.88 11.70 -11.11
C LEU A 33 8.07 13.17 -11.50
N LEU A 34 9.10 13.49 -12.29
CA LEU A 34 9.35 14.86 -12.73
C LEU A 34 8.16 15.41 -13.51
N TYR A 35 7.66 14.67 -14.50
CA TYR A 35 6.50 15.07 -15.28
C TYR A 35 5.24 15.22 -14.40
N GLY A 36 4.98 14.27 -13.52
CA GLY A 36 3.82 14.28 -12.62
C GLY A 36 3.83 15.48 -11.67
N LEU A 37 4.97 15.80 -11.06
CA LEU A 37 5.13 16.97 -10.19
C LEU A 37 4.87 18.28 -10.96
N LEU A 38 5.45 18.43 -12.16
CA LEU A 38 5.26 19.62 -12.99
C LEU A 38 3.79 19.76 -13.44
N HIS A 39 3.21 18.68 -13.97
CA HIS A 39 1.82 18.68 -14.46
C HIS A 39 0.82 19.06 -13.35
N THR A 40 1.04 18.54 -12.15
CA THR A 40 0.11 18.74 -11.03
C THR A 40 0.25 20.14 -10.41
N THR A 41 1.48 20.65 -10.30
CA THR A 41 1.74 22.01 -9.80
C THR A 41 1.18 23.08 -10.73
N ILE A 42 1.28 22.89 -12.05
CA ILE A 42 0.79 23.84 -13.05
C ILE A 42 -0.75 23.86 -13.13
N ARG A 43 -1.43 22.73 -12.91
CA ARG A 43 -2.88 22.60 -13.14
C ARG A 43 -3.77 22.60 -11.89
N LYS A 44 -3.28 22.15 -10.73
CA LYS A 44 -4.14 21.83 -9.56
C LYS A 44 -3.70 22.45 -8.23
N SER A 45 -2.75 23.39 -8.21
CA SER A 45 -2.28 24.09 -6.99
C SER A 45 -1.72 23.11 -5.92
N VAL A 46 -1.49 23.58 -4.69
CA VAL A 46 -0.95 22.78 -3.55
C VAL A 46 -1.80 21.54 -3.26
N LYS A 47 -3.12 21.65 -3.42
CA LYS A 47 -4.07 20.53 -3.22
C LYS A 47 -3.77 19.38 -4.19
N GLY A 48 -3.60 19.67 -5.48
CA GLY A 48 -3.27 18.64 -6.46
C GLY A 48 -1.95 17.95 -6.15
N LEU A 49 -0.94 18.73 -5.75
CA LEU A 49 0.36 18.16 -5.38
C LEU A 49 0.21 17.17 -4.23
N GLY A 50 -0.59 17.51 -3.20
CA GLY A 50 -0.90 16.62 -2.08
C GLY A 50 -1.62 15.34 -2.50
N GLU A 51 -2.62 15.43 -3.39
CA GLU A 51 -3.31 14.24 -3.93
C GLU A 51 -2.35 13.31 -4.69
N TYR A 52 -1.43 13.89 -5.49
CA TYR A 52 -0.46 13.12 -6.24
C TYR A 52 0.58 12.44 -5.34
N THR A 53 1.14 13.16 -4.36
CA THR A 53 2.11 12.58 -3.42
C THR A 53 1.47 11.55 -2.49
N LEU A 54 0.21 11.73 -2.11
CA LEU A 54 -0.55 10.73 -1.35
C LEU A 54 -0.72 9.43 -2.14
N LYS A 55 -1.06 9.51 -3.44
CA LYS A 55 -1.15 8.32 -4.32
C LYS A 55 0.19 7.56 -4.39
N ILE A 56 1.30 8.29 -4.47
CA ILE A 56 2.64 7.69 -4.44
C ILE A 56 2.90 7.01 -3.09
N ALA A 57 2.59 7.69 -1.98
CA ALA A 57 2.78 7.14 -0.64
C ALA A 57 2.01 5.83 -0.44
N ILE A 58 0.73 5.79 -0.83
CA ILE A 58 -0.10 4.57 -0.79
C ILE A 58 0.51 3.45 -1.64
N SER A 59 0.98 3.78 -2.85
CA SER A 59 1.59 2.79 -3.75
C SER A 59 2.88 2.19 -3.16
N ILE A 60 3.70 3.01 -2.50
CA ILE A 60 4.92 2.56 -1.80
C ILE A 60 4.56 1.69 -0.60
N ASP A 61 3.53 2.06 0.16
CA ASP A 61 3.05 1.28 1.30
C ASP A 61 2.54 -0.11 0.86
N GLN A 62 1.75 -0.19 -0.22
CA GLN A 62 1.33 -1.45 -0.84
C GLN A 62 2.51 -2.32 -1.30
N LEU A 63 3.52 -1.72 -1.93
CA LEU A 63 4.75 -2.43 -2.29
C LEU A 63 5.45 -2.97 -1.03
N GLY A 64 5.54 -2.15 0.02
CA GLY A 64 6.09 -2.52 1.32
C GLY A 64 5.36 -3.72 1.94
N ASN A 65 4.03 -3.75 1.85
CA ASN A 65 3.21 -4.86 2.35
C ASN A 65 3.59 -6.19 1.70
N VAL A 66 3.90 -6.20 0.39
CA VAL A 66 4.35 -7.40 -0.34
C VAL A 66 5.80 -7.74 -0.01
N VAL A 67 6.71 -6.77 -0.15
CA VAL A 67 8.15 -6.99 -0.01
C VAL A 67 8.51 -7.46 1.41
N MET A 68 7.89 -6.86 2.42
CA MET A 68 8.19 -7.16 3.82
C MET A 68 7.23 -8.19 4.42
N GLN A 69 6.34 -8.80 3.63
CA GLN A 69 5.24 -9.63 4.14
C GLN A 69 5.68 -10.67 5.17
N HIS A 70 6.81 -11.35 4.95
CA HIS A 70 7.28 -12.41 5.84
C HIS A 70 7.77 -11.85 7.18
N ILE A 71 8.46 -10.71 7.15
CA ILE A 71 8.95 -10.02 8.36
C ILE A 71 7.77 -9.43 9.13
N LEU A 72 6.84 -8.76 8.45
CA LEU A 72 5.65 -8.17 9.07
C LEU A 72 4.76 -9.25 9.69
N ASN A 73 4.54 -10.36 8.98
CA ASN A 73 3.77 -11.51 9.49
C ASN A 73 4.43 -12.19 10.70
N LEU A 74 5.75 -12.11 10.81
CA LEU A 74 6.49 -12.67 11.96
C LEU A 74 6.44 -11.72 13.16
N LEU A 75 6.63 -10.42 12.94
CA LEU A 75 6.82 -9.44 14.01
C LEU A 75 5.53 -8.81 14.50
N LEU A 76 4.56 -8.55 13.63
CA LEU A 76 3.40 -7.69 13.94
C LEU A 76 2.13 -8.44 14.33
N ILE A 77 2.04 -9.74 14.07
CA ILE A 77 0.81 -10.52 14.31
C ILE A 77 1.08 -11.81 15.05
N LYS A 78 0.07 -12.26 15.78
CA LYS A 78 0.04 -13.56 16.45
C LYS A 78 -0.45 -14.64 15.49
N LYS A 79 -0.31 -15.91 15.91
CA LYS A 79 -0.88 -17.05 15.18
C LYS A 79 -2.39 -16.85 14.99
N GLY A 80 -2.88 -17.08 13.77
CA GLY A 80 -4.29 -16.88 13.41
C GLY A 80 -4.64 -15.46 12.95
N GLY A 81 -3.70 -14.51 12.96
CA GLY A 81 -3.92 -13.15 12.45
C GLY A 81 -4.04 -13.06 10.93
N TYR A 82 -4.67 -11.97 10.48
CA TYR A 82 -4.76 -11.59 9.07
C TYR A 82 -3.36 -11.31 8.50
N LYS A 83 -3.06 -11.87 7.33
CA LYS A 83 -1.70 -11.87 6.78
C LYS A 83 -1.40 -10.61 5.97
N PHE A 84 -0.22 -10.06 6.19
CA PHE A 84 0.43 -9.11 5.28
C PHE A 84 0.80 -9.81 3.97
N GLY A 85 0.92 -9.03 2.90
CA GLY A 85 1.32 -9.52 1.57
C GLY A 85 0.29 -9.36 0.46
N ASN A 86 -0.89 -8.81 0.75
CA ASN A 86 -1.85 -8.47 -0.30
C ASN A 86 -1.33 -7.25 -1.08
N ARG A 87 -0.97 -7.46 -2.34
CA ARG A 87 -0.41 -6.43 -3.24
C ARG A 87 -1.33 -5.25 -3.50
N ASP A 88 -2.63 -5.41 -3.29
CA ASP A 88 -3.62 -4.37 -3.49
C ASP A 88 -3.92 -3.63 -2.15
N GLU A 89 -3.21 -3.93 -1.06
CA GLU A 89 -3.48 -3.45 0.31
C GLU A 89 -2.27 -2.75 0.96
N THR A 90 -2.51 -1.68 1.73
CA THR A 90 -1.49 -0.99 2.54
C THR A 90 -1.11 -1.75 3.81
N ILE A 91 0.06 -1.46 4.39
CA ILE A 91 0.46 -2.03 5.69
C ILE A 91 -0.51 -1.56 6.79
N SER A 92 -0.92 -0.29 6.77
CA SER A 92 -1.86 0.27 7.75
C SER A 92 -3.22 -0.42 7.74
N SER A 93 -3.76 -0.76 6.56
CA SER A 93 -5.01 -1.54 6.43
C SER A 93 -4.87 -2.94 7.04
N ALA A 94 -3.77 -3.63 6.75
CA ALA A 94 -3.51 -4.96 7.30
C ALA A 94 -3.34 -4.91 8.84
N ILE A 95 -2.72 -3.86 9.38
CA ILE A 95 -2.67 -3.60 10.83
C ILE A 95 -4.11 -3.40 11.36
N GLY A 96 -4.90 -2.53 10.74
CA GLY A 96 -6.29 -2.26 11.13
C GLY A 96 -7.15 -3.52 11.23
N LYS A 97 -7.08 -4.40 10.23
CA LYS A 97 -7.79 -5.69 10.26
C LYS A 97 -7.34 -6.57 11.43
N ASN A 98 -6.05 -6.59 11.74
CA ASN A 98 -5.54 -7.34 12.89
C ASN A 98 -5.87 -6.70 14.24
N ILE A 99 -6.17 -5.39 14.30
CA ILE A 99 -6.77 -4.74 15.48
C ILE A 99 -8.19 -5.26 15.69
N GLN A 100 -9.03 -5.25 14.65
CA GLN A 100 -10.41 -5.77 14.71
C GLN A 100 -10.46 -7.25 15.11
N LEU A 101 -9.46 -8.02 14.68
CA LEU A 101 -9.32 -9.44 15.02
C LEU A 101 -8.59 -9.69 16.35
N GLU A 102 -8.14 -8.64 17.05
CA GLU A 102 -7.34 -8.72 18.29
C GLU A 102 -6.07 -9.57 18.20
N THR A 103 -5.53 -9.72 16.98
CA THR A 103 -4.41 -10.61 16.65
C THR A 103 -3.08 -9.88 16.50
N LEU A 104 -3.05 -8.56 16.72
CA LEU A 104 -1.83 -7.76 16.75
C LEU A 104 -0.87 -8.23 17.87
N SER A 105 0.42 -8.32 17.56
CA SER A 105 1.48 -8.57 18.53
C SER A 105 1.74 -7.33 19.41
N GLY A 106 2.54 -7.46 20.46
CA GLY A 106 2.95 -6.30 21.28
C GLY A 106 3.71 -5.25 20.45
N PHE A 107 4.59 -5.69 19.56
CA PHE A 107 5.30 -4.81 18.64
C PHE A 107 4.35 -4.21 17.60
N GLY A 108 3.41 -4.99 17.08
CA GLY A 108 2.32 -4.47 16.23
C GLY A 108 1.55 -3.33 16.90
N LYS A 109 1.20 -3.47 18.18
CA LYS A 109 0.46 -2.42 18.94
C LYS A 109 1.31 -1.17 19.15
N PHE A 110 2.63 -1.33 19.24
CA PHE A 110 3.52 -0.18 19.28
C PHE A 110 3.52 0.59 17.95
N ILE A 111 3.61 -0.12 16.81
CA ILE A 111 3.53 0.50 15.49
C ILE A 111 2.18 1.21 15.28
N ASP A 112 1.07 0.57 15.62
CA ASP A 112 -0.26 1.19 15.52
C ASP A 112 -0.35 2.50 16.32
N ARG A 113 0.19 2.53 17.54
CA ARG A 113 0.24 3.76 18.35
C ARG A 113 1.07 4.87 17.71
N MET A 114 2.17 4.53 17.02
CA MET A 114 2.95 5.53 16.28
C MET A 114 2.15 6.10 15.11
N LEU A 115 1.40 5.26 14.39
CA LEU A 115 0.53 5.70 13.30
C LEU A 115 -0.60 6.61 13.81
N ASN A 116 -1.26 6.21 14.90
CA ASN A 116 -2.33 7.00 15.53
C ASN A 116 -1.86 8.35 16.09
N PHE A 117 -0.56 8.50 16.38
CA PHE A 117 0.03 9.78 16.76
C PHE A 117 0.15 10.75 15.57
N ILE A 118 0.34 10.23 14.36
CA ILE A 118 0.44 11.03 13.13
C ILE A 118 -0.96 11.41 12.64
N ASP A 119 -1.88 10.45 12.66
CA ASP A 119 -3.25 10.59 12.17
C ASP A 119 -4.20 9.76 13.06
N PRO A 120 -5.17 10.36 13.77
CA PRO A 120 -6.05 9.61 14.67
C PRO A 120 -6.79 8.46 13.97
N ASP A 121 -6.80 7.29 14.61
CA ASP A 121 -7.40 6.05 14.08
C ASP A 121 -6.87 5.64 12.70
N HIS A 122 -5.63 6.02 12.36
CA HIS A 122 -5.01 5.83 11.04
C HIS A 122 -5.21 4.42 10.47
N SER A 123 -4.88 3.39 11.26
CA SER A 123 -4.95 1.99 10.82
C SER A 123 -6.38 1.53 10.56
N LEU A 124 -7.34 1.94 11.40
CA LEU A 124 -8.75 1.58 11.25
C LEU A 124 -9.38 2.30 10.05
N ASN A 125 -9.08 3.58 9.88
CA ASN A 125 -9.51 4.39 8.74
C ASN A 125 -8.92 3.87 7.41
N SER A 126 -7.76 3.20 7.47
CA SER A 126 -7.08 2.63 6.30
C SER A 126 -7.72 1.33 5.77
N ILE A 127 -8.62 0.68 6.52
CA ILE A 127 -9.25 -0.58 6.08
C ILE A 127 -10.08 -0.39 4.81
N ASP A 128 -10.74 0.77 4.68
CA ASP A 128 -11.64 1.11 3.56
C ASP A 128 -10.95 1.91 2.44
N TYR A 129 -9.65 2.19 2.55
CA TYR A 129 -8.90 2.99 1.56
C TYR A 129 -8.81 2.36 0.16
N PHE A 130 -9.30 1.12 -0.01
CA PHE A 130 -9.57 0.52 -1.31
C PHE A 130 -10.60 1.29 -2.15
N ILE A 131 -11.36 2.19 -1.53
CA ILE A 131 -12.17 3.18 -2.22
C ILE A 131 -11.25 4.38 -2.44
N GLU A 132 -10.70 4.53 -3.65
CA GLU A 132 -9.94 5.74 -4.05
C GLU A 132 -10.65 6.99 -3.52
N PRO A 133 -9.93 8.06 -3.09
CA PRO A 133 -10.58 9.29 -2.67
C PRO A 133 -11.54 9.71 -3.77
N VAL A 134 -12.84 9.64 -3.46
CA VAL A 134 -13.90 9.86 -4.44
C VAL A 134 -13.61 11.23 -5.03
N GLU A 135 -13.23 11.26 -6.32
CA GLU A 135 -13.12 12.52 -7.04
C GLU A 135 -14.52 13.11 -6.95
N LYS A 136 -14.73 14.06 -6.02
CA LYS A 136 -15.96 14.82 -5.97
C LYS A 136 -15.99 15.52 -7.32
N ALA A 137 -16.75 14.94 -8.24
CA ALA A 137 -17.02 15.51 -9.54
C ALA A 137 -17.47 16.94 -9.28
N TYR A 138 -16.59 17.89 -9.57
CA TYR A 138 -16.95 19.30 -9.57
C TYR A 138 -18.00 19.42 -10.67
N LYS A 139 -19.25 19.69 -10.27
CA LYS A 139 -20.25 20.29 -11.14
C LYS A 139 -19.80 21.68 -11.56
#